data_AF-A0ABC9TSM1-F1
#
_entry.id   AF-A0ABC9TSM1-F1
#
_cell.length_a   1.000
_cell.length_b   1.000
_cell.length_c   1.000
_cell.angle_alpha   90.00
_cell.angle_beta   90.00
_cell.angle_gamma   90.00
#
_symmetry.space_group_name_H-M   'P 1'
#
loop_
_entity.id
_entity.type
_entity.pdbx_description
1 polymer ?
#
loop_
_entity_poly.entity_id
_entity_poly.type
_entity_poly.pdbx_seq_one_letter_code
_entity_poly.pdbx_strand_id
1 'polypeptide(L)'
;MKSEEIIEKDQNRQMPGVKKKKKSIKTGSILLLFAVVVLLATTGGLAFWVYSQSAQQSKFEEDRNALEGFLPGKSEAEIQKELNRIIDESRLNISMNPTPVIRDGKINVMLENVPANNYYLQADVYIYTDEETLDMQQVYQSGIIKQGFYIESGDVMEMPEGGRYNGIAVFHALYPETLEEIGQAAMNIVVTSE
;
A
#
# COMPACT_ATOMS: atom_id res chain seq x y z
N MET A 1 -28.81 34.13 68.16
CA MET A 1 -29.64 32.93 67.89
C MET A 1 -31.08 33.38 67.66
N LYS A 2 -31.39 33.93 66.48
CA LYS A 2 -32.75 34.14 65.92
C LYS A 2 -32.65 34.76 64.52
N SER A 3 -31.90 34.09 63.64
CA SER A 3 -31.63 34.51 62.26
C SER A 3 -32.41 33.70 61.22
N GLU A 4 -33.53 33.08 61.62
CA GLU A 4 -34.32 32.18 60.75
C GLU A 4 -35.77 32.60 60.51
N GLU A 5 -36.24 33.76 60.99
CA GLU A 5 -37.70 34.05 60.98
C GLU A 5 -38.18 35.13 59.98
N ILE A 6 -37.33 35.64 59.07
CA ILE A 6 -37.69 36.81 58.23
C ILE A 6 -37.70 36.51 56.72
N ILE A 7 -37.28 35.31 56.29
CA ILE A 7 -37.17 35.00 54.85
C ILE A 7 -38.54 34.67 54.20
N GLU A 8 -39.64 34.57 54.97
CA GLU A 8 -40.89 33.98 54.48
C GLU A 8 -41.98 34.96 53.98
N LYS A 9 -41.75 36.27 53.74
CA LYS A 9 -42.92 37.17 53.57
C LYS A 9 -43.07 38.14 52.40
N ASP A 10 -42.26 38.16 51.34
CA ASP A 10 -42.46 39.23 50.33
C ASP A 10 -42.29 38.90 48.84
N GLN A 11 -42.28 37.62 48.43
CA GLN A 11 -42.24 37.26 46.99
C GLN A 11 -43.61 37.03 46.33
N ASN A 12 -44.68 37.58 46.91
CA ASN A 12 -45.98 37.63 46.25
C ASN A 12 -46.11 38.90 45.40
N ARG A 13 -45.69 38.86 44.12
CA ARG A 13 -46.12 39.82 43.09
C ARG A 13 -46.25 39.15 41.71
N GLN A 14 -47.48 38.84 41.32
CA GLN A 14 -47.85 38.45 39.96
C GLN A 14 -47.86 39.65 39.00
N MET A 15 -47.56 39.41 37.70
CA MET A 15 -47.86 40.32 36.60
C MET A 15 -48.74 39.63 35.52
N PRO A 16 -49.67 40.35 34.85
CA PRO A 16 -50.76 39.77 34.05
C PRO A 16 -50.41 39.48 32.58
N GLY A 17 -51.20 38.60 31.96
CA GLY A 17 -50.96 37.99 30.65
C GLY A 17 -51.26 38.83 29.41
N VAL A 18 -50.65 38.41 28.29
CA VAL A 18 -50.84 38.94 26.93
C VAL A 18 -51.55 37.89 26.06
N LYS A 19 -52.68 38.25 25.45
CA LYS A 19 -53.47 37.39 24.53
C LYS A 19 -52.79 37.30 23.15
N LYS A 20 -52.56 36.10 22.63
CA LYS A 20 -52.09 35.84 21.24
C LYS A 20 -53.24 35.39 20.32
N LYS A 21 -53.40 36.03 19.15
CA LYS A 21 -54.33 35.62 18.07
C LYS A 21 -53.85 34.32 17.41
N LYS A 22 -54.73 33.32 17.29
CA LYS A 22 -54.48 31.99 16.69
C LYS A 22 -54.80 32.04 15.18
N LYS A 23 -53.82 31.79 14.30
CA LYS A 23 -54.08 31.53 12.87
C LYS A 23 -54.59 30.09 12.73
N SER A 24 -55.76 29.88 12.12
CA SER A 24 -56.33 28.55 11.89
C SER A 24 -55.70 27.91 10.65
N ILE A 25 -55.10 26.72 10.83
CA ILE A 25 -54.58 25.91 9.74
C ILE A 25 -55.78 25.21 9.08
N LYS A 26 -55.98 25.42 7.78
CA LYS A 26 -57.08 24.78 7.04
C LYS A 26 -56.80 23.28 6.95
N THR A 27 -57.82 22.45 7.21
CA THR A 27 -57.75 20.98 7.26
C THR A 27 -57.12 20.34 6.02
N GLY A 28 -57.29 20.93 4.83
CA GLY A 28 -56.64 20.48 3.60
C GLY A 28 -55.11 20.54 3.63
N SER A 29 -54.52 21.50 4.34
CA SER A 29 -53.06 21.62 4.48
C SER A 29 -52.48 20.55 5.41
N ILE A 30 -53.27 20.05 6.37
CA ILE A 30 -52.87 18.95 7.27
C ILE A 30 -52.92 17.61 6.54
N LEU A 31 -53.94 17.37 5.71
CA LEU A 31 -54.05 16.17 4.88
C LEU A 31 -52.92 16.06 3.85
N LEU A 32 -52.54 17.19 3.23
CA LEU A 32 -51.44 17.23 2.26
C LEU A 32 -50.08 16.96 2.94
N LEU A 33 -49.86 17.53 4.13
CA LEU A 33 -48.67 17.24 4.95
C LEU A 33 -48.60 15.74 5.31
N PHE A 34 -49.72 15.15 5.73
CA PHE A 34 -49.78 13.73 6.08
C PHE A 34 -49.49 12.84 4.86
N ALA A 35 -50.05 13.16 3.69
CA ALA A 35 -49.78 12.44 2.46
C ALA A 35 -48.28 12.49 2.07
N VAL A 36 -47.64 13.65 2.21
CA VAL A 36 -46.20 13.81 1.96
C VAL A 36 -45.35 12.99 2.93
N VAL A 37 -45.71 12.95 4.21
CA VAL A 37 -45.01 12.14 5.21
C VAL A 37 -45.12 10.64 4.91
N VAL A 38 -46.30 10.17 4.49
CA VAL A 38 -46.51 8.77 4.08
C VAL A 38 -45.69 8.45 2.82
N LEU A 39 -45.65 9.35 1.84
CA LEU A 39 -44.83 9.20 0.64
C LEU A 39 -43.35 9.11 0.97
N LEU A 40 -42.84 9.99 1.85
CA LEU A 40 -41.44 9.95 2.29
C LEU A 40 -41.12 8.66 3.04
N ALA A 41 -42.00 8.21 3.94
CA ALA A 41 -41.81 6.97 4.70
C ALA A 41 -41.80 5.73 3.78
N THR A 42 -42.69 5.68 2.79
CA THR A 42 -42.73 4.57 1.82
C THR A 42 -41.51 4.58 0.91
N THR A 43 -41.08 5.74 0.40
CA THR A 43 -39.85 5.85 -0.39
C THR A 43 -38.61 5.50 0.43
N GLY A 44 -38.53 5.93 1.68
CA GLY A 44 -37.42 5.61 2.58
C GLY A 44 -37.37 4.11 2.92
N GLY A 45 -38.54 3.50 3.17
CA GLY A 45 -38.64 2.06 3.41
C GLY A 45 -38.22 1.22 2.21
N LEU A 46 -38.66 1.60 0.99
CA LEU A 46 -38.26 0.94 -0.25
C LEU A 46 -36.76 1.11 -0.52
N ALA A 47 -36.22 2.33 -0.34
CA ALA A 47 -34.79 2.58 -0.50
C ALA A 47 -33.96 1.77 0.50
N PHE A 48 -34.38 1.67 1.76
CA PHE A 48 -33.71 0.85 2.78
C PHE A 48 -33.76 -0.64 2.45
N TRP A 49 -34.89 -1.14 1.92
CA TRP A 49 -35.04 -2.53 1.51
C TRP A 49 -34.17 -2.89 0.30
N VAL A 50 -34.10 -2.01 -0.71
CA VAL A 50 -33.20 -2.19 -1.85
C VAL A 50 -31.73 -2.10 -1.42
N TYR A 51 -31.39 -1.15 -0.53
CA TYR A 51 -30.05 -1.03 0.04
C TYR A 51 -29.64 -2.27 0.84
N SER A 52 -30.55 -2.81 1.67
CA SER A 52 -30.26 -4.00 2.47
C SER A 52 -30.13 -5.28 1.65
N GLN A 53 -30.81 -5.39 0.49
CA GLN A 53 -30.60 -6.49 -0.46
C GLN A 53 -29.34 -6.33 -1.32
N SER A 54 -28.94 -5.09 -1.62
CA SER A 54 -27.76 -4.79 -2.45
C SER A 54 -26.45 -4.72 -1.66
N ALA A 55 -26.51 -4.74 -0.32
CA ALA A 55 -25.40 -5.13 0.55
C ALA A 55 -25.09 -6.64 0.38
N GLN A 56 -24.76 -7.03 -0.85
CA GLN A 56 -24.13 -8.29 -1.15
C GLN A 56 -22.83 -8.35 -0.37
N GLN A 57 -22.68 -9.39 0.45
CA GLN A 57 -21.44 -9.68 1.15
C GLN A 57 -20.30 -9.64 0.14
N SER A 58 -19.30 -8.82 0.42
CA SER A 58 -18.15 -8.74 -0.47
C SER A 58 -17.54 -10.14 -0.56
N LYS A 59 -17.17 -10.60 -1.75
CA LYS A 59 -16.64 -11.95 -1.98
C LYS A 59 -15.31 -12.22 -1.23
N PHE A 60 -14.78 -11.20 -0.54
CA PHE A 60 -13.53 -11.18 0.19
C PHE A 60 -13.71 -10.49 1.56
N GLU A 61 -14.78 -10.80 2.30
CA GLU A 61 -14.87 -10.45 3.73
C GLU A 61 -13.92 -11.32 4.56
N GLU A 62 -13.20 -10.72 5.51
CA GLU A 62 -12.40 -11.47 6.48
C GLU A 62 -13.31 -12.41 7.29
N ASP A 63 -12.89 -13.66 7.46
CA ASP A 63 -13.64 -14.62 8.26
C ASP A 63 -13.68 -14.16 9.72
N ARG A 64 -14.88 -13.95 10.25
CA ARG A 64 -15.10 -13.52 11.64
C ARG A 64 -14.59 -14.53 12.68
N ASN A 65 -14.30 -15.76 12.26
CA ASN A 65 -13.72 -16.82 13.08
C ASN A 65 -12.20 -16.97 12.89
N ALA A 66 -11.56 -16.17 12.03
CA ALA A 66 -10.11 -16.19 11.89
C ALA A 66 -9.45 -15.78 13.22
N LEU A 67 -8.47 -16.57 13.66
CA LEU A 67 -7.65 -16.29 14.83
C LEU A 67 -6.23 -15.94 14.38
N GLU A 68 -5.60 -15.01 15.08
CA GLU A 68 -4.22 -14.59 14.80
C GLU A 68 -3.22 -15.69 15.23
N GLY A 69 -2.16 -15.87 14.44
CA GLY A 69 -1.03 -16.72 14.77
C GLY A 69 -1.07 -18.14 14.18
N PHE A 70 -0.31 -19.04 14.78
CA PHE A 70 -0.17 -20.43 14.32
C PHE A 70 -1.29 -21.31 14.86
N LEU A 71 -1.64 -22.36 14.10
CA LEU A 71 -2.57 -23.38 14.58
C LEU A 71 -2.13 -23.97 15.94
N PRO A 72 -3.08 -24.22 16.86
CA PRO A 72 -2.78 -24.82 18.15
C PRO A 72 -2.15 -26.21 17.97
N GLY A 73 -1.19 -26.54 18.83
CA GLY A 73 -0.47 -27.82 18.80
C GLY A 73 0.90 -27.80 18.12
N LYS A 74 1.29 -26.69 17.49
CA LYS A 74 2.69 -26.49 17.08
C LYS A 74 3.56 -26.18 18.29
N SER A 75 4.69 -26.87 18.40
CA SER A 75 5.73 -26.56 19.39
C SER A 75 6.50 -25.30 18.99
N GLU A 76 7.11 -24.63 19.98
CA GLU A 76 7.97 -23.47 19.75
C GLU A 76 9.14 -23.80 18.80
N ALA A 77 9.69 -25.01 18.90
CA ALA A 77 10.73 -25.50 18.01
C ALA A 77 10.25 -25.64 16.56
N GLU A 78 9.03 -26.12 16.33
CA GLU A 78 8.45 -26.21 14.98
C GLU A 78 8.12 -24.84 14.39
N ILE A 79 7.62 -23.91 15.22
CA ILE A 79 7.38 -22.53 14.81
C ILE A 79 8.70 -21.89 14.39
N GLN A 80 9.74 -22.00 15.23
CA GLN A 80 11.06 -21.45 14.92
C GLN A 80 11.67 -22.08 13.67
N LYS A 81 11.46 -23.40 13.47
CA LYS A 81 11.91 -24.08 12.25
C LYS A 81 11.22 -23.55 11.00
N GLU A 82 9.90 -23.30 11.06
CA GLU A 82 9.16 -22.75 9.92
C GLU A 82 9.59 -21.30 9.63
N LEU A 83 9.76 -20.48 10.67
CA LEU A 83 10.27 -19.12 10.53
C LEU A 83 11.69 -19.10 9.94
N ASN A 84 12.58 -19.95 10.44
CA ASN A 84 13.94 -20.09 9.91
C ASN A 84 13.91 -20.56 8.46
N ARG A 85 13.01 -21.47 8.11
CA ARG A 85 12.84 -21.92 6.73
C ARG A 85 12.44 -20.77 5.81
N ILE A 86 11.49 -19.93 6.21
CA ILE A 86 11.07 -18.77 5.41
C ILE A 86 12.24 -17.80 5.22
N ILE A 87 13.02 -17.53 6.28
CA ILE A 87 14.22 -16.70 6.19
C ILE A 87 15.24 -17.34 5.26
N ASP A 88 15.49 -18.64 5.45
CA ASP A 88 16.44 -19.41 4.67
C ASP A 88 16.07 -19.40 3.20
N GLU A 89 14.78 -19.55 2.85
CA GLU A 89 14.23 -19.50 1.51
C GLU A 89 14.31 -18.07 0.91
N SER A 90 14.19 -17.01 1.72
CA SER A 90 14.17 -15.61 1.27
C SER A 90 15.56 -14.95 1.13
N ARG A 91 16.66 -15.71 1.18
CA ARG A 91 18.02 -15.16 1.06
C ARG A 91 18.34 -14.67 -0.35
N LEU A 92 18.54 -13.36 -0.47
CA LEU A 92 19.10 -12.69 -1.64
C LEU A 92 20.15 -11.66 -1.19
N ASN A 93 21.41 -11.92 -1.52
CA ASN A 93 22.55 -11.05 -1.28
C ASN A 93 23.28 -10.81 -2.59
N ILE A 94 23.37 -9.54 -2.98
CA ILE A 94 23.87 -9.10 -4.27
C ILE A 94 25.01 -8.12 -4.03
N SER A 95 26.12 -8.31 -4.72
CA SER A 95 27.26 -7.40 -4.70
C SER A 95 27.53 -6.94 -6.13
N MET A 96 27.66 -5.64 -6.36
CA MET A 96 27.92 -5.05 -7.68
C MET A 96 28.75 -3.78 -7.52
N ASN A 97 29.57 -3.44 -8.53
CA ASN A 97 30.23 -2.15 -8.63
C ASN A 97 29.19 -1.01 -8.75
N PRO A 98 29.11 -0.07 -7.79
CA PRO A 98 28.17 1.04 -7.84
C PRO A 98 28.58 2.13 -8.84
N THR A 99 29.82 2.09 -9.33
CA THR A 99 30.37 3.05 -10.29
C THR A 99 31.01 2.33 -11.47
N PRO A 100 30.21 1.67 -12.32
CA PRO A 100 30.73 0.98 -13.48
C PRO A 100 31.21 1.99 -14.54
N VAL A 101 32.25 1.59 -15.25
CA VAL A 101 32.95 2.27 -16.32
C VAL A 101 32.72 1.46 -17.59
N ILE A 102 32.27 2.15 -18.62
CA ILE A 102 32.19 1.65 -19.98
C ILE A 102 33.47 2.05 -20.70
N ARG A 103 34.20 1.05 -21.21
CA ARG A 103 35.41 1.23 -22.03
C ARG A 103 35.46 0.14 -23.09
N ASP A 104 35.79 0.49 -24.32
CA ASP A 104 35.95 -0.45 -25.44
C ASP A 104 34.71 -1.35 -25.65
N GLY A 105 33.52 -0.79 -25.46
CA GLY A 105 32.24 -1.50 -25.60
C GLY A 105 31.91 -2.47 -24.46
N LYS A 106 32.66 -2.43 -23.34
CA LYS A 106 32.43 -3.26 -22.16
C LYS A 106 32.19 -2.45 -20.91
N ILE A 107 31.28 -2.90 -20.07
CA ILE A 107 30.97 -2.32 -18.75
C ILE A 107 31.55 -3.19 -17.63
N ASN A 108 32.27 -2.62 -16.65
CA ASN A 108 32.82 -3.38 -15.50
C ASN A 108 31.85 -3.45 -14.31
N VAL A 109 30.87 -4.35 -14.38
CA VAL A 109 29.80 -4.48 -13.39
C VAL A 109 30.24 -5.09 -12.06
N MET A 110 31.27 -5.94 -12.03
CA MET A 110 31.73 -6.66 -10.82
C MET A 110 30.56 -7.24 -10.00
N LEU A 111 29.67 -7.96 -10.68
CA LEU A 111 28.40 -8.46 -10.16
C LEU A 111 28.54 -9.90 -9.66
N GLU A 112 28.16 -10.17 -8.42
CA GLU A 112 28.25 -11.49 -7.79
C GLU A 112 26.88 -11.97 -7.30
N ASN A 113 26.54 -13.23 -7.63
CA ASN A 113 25.46 -13.98 -6.99
C ASN A 113 26.09 -14.94 -5.97
N VAL A 114 26.06 -14.60 -4.68
CA VAL A 114 26.79 -15.38 -3.66
C VAL A 114 26.25 -16.81 -3.52
N PRO A 115 27.09 -17.81 -3.13
CA PRO A 115 26.66 -19.20 -2.98
C PRO A 115 25.51 -19.43 -1.98
N ALA A 116 25.29 -18.50 -1.04
CA ALA A 116 24.27 -18.61 -0.01
C ALA A 116 22.85 -18.22 -0.48
N ASN A 117 22.72 -17.66 -1.69
CA ASN A 117 21.42 -17.33 -2.27
C ASN A 117 20.71 -18.59 -2.75
N ASN A 118 19.37 -18.58 -2.75
CA ASN A 118 18.58 -19.68 -3.32
C ASN A 118 18.12 -19.42 -4.75
N TYR A 119 18.43 -18.25 -5.30
CA TYR A 119 17.92 -17.78 -6.58
C TYR A 119 19.04 -17.65 -7.60
N TYR A 120 18.68 -17.85 -8.86
CA TYR A 120 19.49 -17.33 -9.95
C TYR A 120 19.23 -15.84 -10.09
N LEU A 121 20.19 -15.12 -10.66
CA LEU A 121 20.13 -13.68 -10.80
C LEU A 121 20.28 -13.27 -12.25
N GLN A 122 19.51 -12.29 -12.69
CA GLN A 122 19.79 -11.50 -13.89
C GLN A 122 19.85 -10.04 -13.46
N ALA A 123 20.76 -9.29 -14.05
CA ALA A 123 20.90 -7.85 -13.84
C ALA A 123 20.80 -7.08 -15.14
N ASP A 124 20.07 -5.98 -15.08
CA ASP A 124 19.93 -4.97 -16.11
C ASP A 124 20.47 -3.64 -15.60
N VAL A 125 21.08 -2.86 -16.48
CA VAL A 125 21.60 -1.53 -16.15
C VAL A 125 21.00 -0.50 -17.08
N TYR A 126 20.38 0.49 -16.47
CA TYR A 126 19.78 1.65 -17.11
C TYR A 126 20.53 2.91 -16.71
N ILE A 127 20.71 3.82 -17.66
CA ILE A 127 21.20 5.18 -17.42
C ILE A 127 20.10 6.19 -17.76
N TYR A 128 20.08 7.33 -17.06
CA TYR A 128 19.24 8.45 -17.44
C TYR A 128 19.87 9.20 -18.60
N THR A 129 19.17 9.27 -19.74
CA THR A 129 19.59 10.09 -20.89
C THR A 129 19.17 11.55 -20.71
N ASP A 130 18.10 11.77 -19.96
CA ASP A 130 17.62 13.09 -19.53
C ASP A 130 17.05 12.96 -18.10
N GLU A 131 17.65 13.70 -17.16
CA GLU A 131 17.24 13.64 -15.75
C GLU A 131 15.95 14.41 -15.46
N GLU A 132 15.57 15.38 -16.30
CA GLU A 132 14.35 16.16 -16.12
C GLU A 132 13.12 15.38 -16.59
N THR A 133 13.24 14.66 -17.71
CA THR A 133 12.15 13.82 -18.25
C THR A 133 12.12 12.40 -17.66
N LEU A 134 13.19 11.99 -16.98
CA LEU A 134 13.43 10.62 -16.48
C LEU A 134 13.49 9.58 -17.61
N ASP A 135 13.89 10.00 -18.81
CA ASP A 135 14.12 9.08 -19.92
C ASP A 135 15.34 8.21 -19.64
N MET A 136 15.18 6.90 -19.85
CA MET A 136 16.20 5.91 -19.54
C MET A 136 16.57 5.08 -20.77
N GLN A 137 17.85 4.75 -20.88
CA GLN A 137 18.40 3.82 -21.87
C GLN A 137 19.00 2.61 -21.16
N GLN A 138 18.67 1.41 -21.63
CA GLN A 138 19.31 0.19 -21.17
C GLN A 138 20.67 0.04 -21.87
N VAL A 139 21.74 0.01 -21.08
CA VAL A 139 23.12 -0.09 -21.62
C VAL A 139 23.70 -1.49 -21.42
N TYR A 140 23.16 -2.28 -20.50
CA TYR A 140 23.65 -3.62 -20.24
C TYR A 140 22.55 -4.53 -19.73
N GLN A 141 22.62 -5.79 -20.15
CA GLN A 141 21.82 -6.90 -19.65
C GLN A 141 22.73 -8.12 -19.52
N SER A 142 22.74 -8.71 -18.34
CA SER A 142 23.43 -9.97 -18.11
C SER A 142 22.60 -11.17 -18.57
N GLY A 143 23.29 -12.30 -18.77
CA GLY A 143 22.63 -13.60 -18.75
C GLY A 143 22.29 -14.05 -17.32
N ILE A 144 21.79 -15.28 -17.19
CA ILE A 144 21.47 -15.88 -15.90
C ILE A 144 22.76 -16.21 -15.13
N ILE A 145 22.89 -15.67 -13.93
CA ILE A 145 23.99 -15.87 -13.00
C ILE A 145 23.53 -16.86 -11.93
N LYS A 146 24.09 -18.07 -11.97
CA LYS A 146 23.84 -19.09 -10.95
C LYS A 146 24.49 -18.68 -9.63
N GLN A 147 24.03 -19.29 -8.55
CA GLN A 147 24.61 -19.10 -7.22
C GLN A 147 26.09 -19.49 -7.21
N GLY A 148 26.93 -18.68 -6.58
CA GLY A 148 28.39 -18.83 -6.55
C GLY A 148 29.12 -18.40 -7.82
N PHE A 149 28.43 -17.77 -8.78
CA PHE A 149 29.04 -17.20 -9.98
C PHE A 149 29.04 -15.67 -9.94
N TYR A 150 29.97 -15.08 -10.69
CA TYR A 150 30.12 -13.63 -10.81
C TYR A 150 30.45 -13.22 -12.25
N ILE A 151 30.26 -11.93 -12.55
CA ILE A 151 30.58 -11.27 -13.81
C ILE A 151 31.48 -10.07 -13.50
N GLU A 152 32.70 -10.05 -14.03
CA GLU A 152 33.58 -8.87 -13.91
C GLU A 152 33.16 -7.76 -14.87
N SER A 153 32.91 -8.13 -16.13
CA SER A 153 32.50 -7.23 -17.19
C SER A 153 31.57 -7.89 -18.20
N GLY A 154 30.84 -7.08 -18.95
CA GLY A 154 29.95 -7.54 -20.00
C GLY A 154 29.86 -6.57 -21.17
N ASP A 155 29.30 -7.04 -22.28
CA ASP A 155 29.17 -6.23 -23.50
C ASP A 155 28.03 -5.22 -23.37
N VAL A 156 28.30 -3.99 -23.80
CA VAL A 156 27.30 -2.91 -23.81
C VAL A 156 26.35 -3.10 -24.99
N MET A 157 25.06 -2.96 -24.75
CA MET A 157 24.01 -3.12 -25.77
C MET A 157 24.00 -1.91 -26.72
N GLU A 158 24.04 -0.71 -26.15
CA GLU A 158 24.10 0.55 -26.88
C GLU A 158 25.07 1.50 -26.16
N MET A 159 26.07 1.99 -26.89
CA MET A 159 27.12 2.85 -26.33
C MET A 159 26.55 4.26 -26.10
N PRO A 160 26.48 4.74 -24.85
CA PRO A 160 26.11 6.13 -24.60
C PRO A 160 27.24 7.07 -25.01
N GLU A 161 26.91 8.35 -25.17
CA GLU A 161 27.94 9.39 -25.37
C GLU A 161 28.95 9.40 -24.20
N GLY A 162 30.13 9.95 -24.44
CA GLY A 162 31.15 10.08 -23.39
C GLY A 162 30.66 11.00 -22.28
N GLY A 163 30.70 10.54 -21.03
CA GLY A 163 30.09 11.28 -19.92
C GLY A 163 29.90 10.49 -18.65
N ARG A 164 29.22 11.11 -17.68
CA ARG A 164 28.82 10.48 -16.40
C ARG A 164 27.32 10.56 -16.28
N TYR A 165 26.70 9.42 -15.98
CA TYR A 165 25.26 9.26 -15.94
C TYR A 165 24.82 8.69 -14.60
N ASN A 166 23.80 9.28 -14.00
CA ASN A 166 23.04 8.59 -12.96
C ASN A 166 22.28 7.43 -13.61
N GLY A 167 22.08 6.35 -12.87
CA GLY A 167 21.42 5.17 -13.40
C GLY A 167 20.90 4.24 -12.32
N ILE A 168 20.24 3.17 -12.77
CA ILE A 168 19.67 2.13 -11.92
C ILE A 168 20.12 0.77 -12.44
N ALA A 169 20.69 -0.04 -11.55
CA ALA A 169 20.84 -1.48 -11.76
C ALA A 169 19.63 -2.20 -11.17
N VAL A 170 18.94 -3.01 -11.98
CA VAL A 170 17.80 -3.84 -11.56
C VAL A 170 18.25 -5.28 -11.52
N PHE A 171 17.97 -5.96 -10.41
CA PHE A 171 18.33 -7.35 -10.19
C PHE A 171 17.06 -8.19 -10.08
N HIS A 172 16.94 -9.17 -10.96
CA HIS A 172 15.83 -10.10 -11.06
C HIS A 172 16.23 -11.41 -10.37
N ALA A 173 15.50 -11.77 -9.31
CA ALA A 173 15.64 -13.07 -8.67
C ALA A 173 14.76 -14.08 -9.40
N LEU A 174 15.37 -15.20 -9.82
CA LEU A 174 14.73 -16.24 -10.62
C LEU A 174 14.76 -17.58 -9.89
N TYR A 175 13.68 -18.33 -9.96
CA TYR A 175 13.68 -19.73 -9.49
C TYR A 175 14.62 -20.58 -10.36
N PRO A 176 15.56 -21.35 -9.76
CA PRO A 176 16.50 -22.17 -10.53
C PRO A 176 15.86 -23.20 -11.48
N GLU A 177 14.69 -23.73 -11.11
CA GLU A 177 14.01 -24.81 -11.85
C GLU A 177 13.15 -24.29 -13.01
N THR A 178 12.48 -23.15 -12.83
CA THR A 178 11.50 -22.63 -13.78
C THR A 178 11.95 -21.36 -14.50
N LEU A 179 12.96 -20.66 -13.96
CA LEU A 179 13.37 -19.32 -14.36
C LEU A 179 12.26 -18.27 -14.24
N GLU A 180 11.20 -18.57 -13.49
CA GLU A 180 10.16 -17.60 -13.16
C GLU A 180 10.72 -16.56 -12.18
N GLU A 181 10.41 -15.30 -12.44
CA GLU A 181 10.83 -14.18 -11.60
C GLU A 181 10.01 -14.16 -10.30
N ILE A 182 10.69 -14.21 -9.16
CA ILE A 182 10.07 -14.15 -7.83
C ILE A 182 10.07 -12.74 -7.25
N GLY A 183 10.98 -11.88 -7.73
CA GLY A 183 11.06 -10.51 -7.28
C GLY A 183 12.25 -9.76 -7.86
N GLN A 184 12.28 -8.45 -7.55
CA GLN A 184 13.30 -7.54 -8.03
C GLN A 184 13.87 -6.69 -6.90
N ALA A 185 15.15 -6.35 -7.01
CA ALA A 185 15.82 -5.33 -6.21
C ALA A 185 16.45 -4.29 -7.15
N ALA A 186 16.58 -3.05 -6.70
CA ALA A 186 17.19 -1.98 -7.49
C ALA A 186 18.29 -1.27 -6.70
N MET A 187 19.34 -0.83 -7.40
CA MET A 187 20.45 -0.06 -6.83
C MET A 187 20.74 1.14 -7.71
N ASN A 188 20.82 2.33 -7.10
CA ASN A 188 21.29 3.53 -7.80
C ASN A 188 22.79 3.41 -8.06
N ILE A 189 23.20 3.76 -9.27
CA ILE A 189 24.59 3.70 -9.73
C ILE A 189 24.99 4.99 -10.45
N VAL A 190 26.30 5.17 -10.64
CA VAL A 190 26.84 6.23 -11.49
C VAL A 190 27.74 5.60 -12.55
N VAL A 191 27.27 5.59 -13.80
CA VAL A 191 28.00 5.02 -14.93
C VAL A 191 28.91 6.08 -15.54
N THR A 192 30.17 5.72 -15.82
CA THR A 192 31.09 6.57 -16.59
C THR A 192 31.32 5.94 -17.97
N SER A 193 31.11 6.69 -19.04
CA SER A 193 31.38 6.28 -20.41
C SER A 193 32.66 6.97 -20.91
N GLU A 194 33.69 6.19 -21.26
CA GLU A 194 35.00 6.65 -21.75
C GLU A 194 35.22 6.40 -23.24
#